data_AF-A0ABD2LE66-F1
#
_entry.id   AF-A0ABD2LE66-F1
#
_cell.length_a   1.000
_cell.length_b   1.000
_cell.length_c   1.000
_cell.angle_alpha   90.00
_cell.angle_beta   90.00
_cell.angle_gamma   90.00
#
_symmetry.space_group_name_H-M   'P 1'
#
loop_
_entity.id
_entity.type
_entity.pdbx_description
1 polymer ?
#
loop_
_entity_poly.entity_id
_entity_poly.type
_entity_poly.pdbx_seq_one_letter_code
_entity_poly.pdbx_strand_id
1 'polypeptide(L)'
;MSVPPTFFVSDRRMLQHKCEWDADHIEKPDRLSALLDTIESDRSLFAQCVRLPPAECPLSDILLVHSSEYIQRIREASSLPDLEAMEQFSSEHEDIYVNGKSWECALLSAGCAVKATEALIETAKERAQNGESEAPNAFVAIRPPGHHASQNDPCGFCLLNNVAICARKARSLGVERVLIVDWDVHAAQGTQYCVEGDPEGILLLSIHRFERGTFWPELPESAIVHQYPNTINVPLNSVGCGDAEYAAFFHCIVLPIIHQWRPGLVLVSCGFDAGIGDPQGQMEVSPAGFGYMTGLLAQQGVPLCLLLEGGYFLPSVCHGALQSLRALVQRAPPIRHFCQLSPSPDFMNTLFQIQFVHRHKWPFFARWLQILNALRAKRKLRPIEVPQSEYFGQRQKPLAQPQPTRGQYPPREKEEELKFELRIQTMLNEYENRESKKRDQIELSISKNEKSCSLLLTLPDRTSSVGFPLSDQFHFLMLYFFILLPLAFQEYDIKTTEGKSLPLTFSEVEILLGQIGGENNAGNEEEFKVEISSLESITEAFPKLASQLLN
;
A
#
# COMPACT_ATOMS: atom_id res chain seq x y z
N MET A 1 25.08 10.44 -13.44
CA MET A 1 24.51 10.55 -12.08
C MET A 1 24.49 9.16 -11.49
N SER A 2 24.88 8.99 -10.23
CA SER A 2 24.83 7.68 -9.57
C SER A 2 23.38 7.32 -9.23
N VAL A 3 23.01 6.07 -9.47
CA VAL A 3 21.75 5.49 -9.01
C VAL A 3 21.68 5.68 -7.48
N PRO A 4 20.63 6.29 -6.90
CA PRO A 4 20.48 6.43 -5.46
C PRO A 4 20.54 5.06 -4.78
N PRO A 5 20.95 5.01 -3.50
CA PRO A 5 21.01 3.76 -2.77
C PRO A 5 19.61 3.22 -2.46
N THR A 6 19.50 1.89 -2.48
CA THR A 6 18.46 1.15 -1.76
C THR A 6 19.09 0.62 -0.48
N PHE A 7 18.68 1.17 0.67
CA PHE A 7 19.17 0.74 1.97
C PHE A 7 18.45 -0.53 2.44
N PHE A 8 19.18 -1.40 3.12
CA PHE A 8 18.60 -2.55 3.82
C PHE A 8 19.12 -2.61 5.24
N VAL A 9 18.24 -2.85 6.21
CA VAL A 9 18.63 -3.01 7.62
C VAL A 9 17.77 -4.05 8.32
N SER A 10 18.43 -4.88 9.14
CA SER A 10 17.82 -5.89 10.00
C SER A 10 18.83 -6.36 11.05
N ASP A 11 18.35 -7.09 12.06
CA ASP A 11 19.16 -7.74 13.09
C ASP A 11 18.50 -9.05 13.54
N ARG A 12 19.23 -10.17 13.45
CA ARG A 12 18.72 -11.48 13.89
C ARG A 12 18.56 -11.60 15.40
N ARG A 13 19.06 -10.66 16.21
CA ARG A 13 18.75 -10.61 17.65
C ARG A 13 17.25 -10.44 17.92
N MET A 14 16.51 -9.80 17.01
CA MET A 14 15.05 -9.68 17.08
C MET A 14 14.30 -11.03 17.05
N LEU A 15 14.96 -12.12 16.67
CA LEU A 15 14.42 -13.49 16.76
C LEU A 15 14.26 -13.98 18.21
N GLN A 16 14.85 -13.28 19.19
CA GLN A 16 14.72 -13.64 20.60
C GLN A 16 13.39 -13.18 21.21
N HIS A 17 12.65 -12.27 20.57
CA HIS A 17 11.28 -11.94 20.95
C HIS A 17 10.31 -13.00 20.40
N LYS A 18 9.70 -13.77 21.32
CA LYS A 18 8.75 -14.84 21.03
C LYS A 18 7.81 -15.08 22.22
N CYS A 19 6.63 -15.64 21.94
CA CYS A 19 5.73 -16.13 23.00
C CYS A 19 6.32 -17.41 23.62
N GLU A 20 6.56 -17.41 24.93
CA GLU A 20 7.20 -18.56 25.61
C GLU A 20 6.20 -19.64 26.04
N TRP A 21 4.90 -19.34 25.99
CA TRP A 21 3.85 -20.20 26.50
C TRP A 21 2.81 -20.64 25.45
N ASP A 22 2.87 -20.09 24.25
CA ASP A 22 2.06 -20.50 23.10
C ASP A 22 2.96 -20.66 21.87
N ALA A 23 3.25 -21.91 21.51
CA ALA A 23 4.12 -22.23 20.37
C ALA A 23 3.43 -22.01 19.01
N ASP A 24 2.09 -21.94 19.00
CA ASP A 24 1.28 -21.74 17.80
C ASP A 24 0.98 -20.25 17.55
N HIS A 25 1.53 -19.34 18.38
CA HIS A 25 1.38 -17.91 18.20
C HIS A 25 1.84 -17.47 16.79
N ILE A 26 0.99 -16.71 16.10
CA ILE A 26 1.23 -16.32 14.69
C ILE A 26 2.35 -15.30 14.53
N GLU A 27 2.51 -14.38 15.48
CA GLU A 27 3.66 -13.49 15.55
C GLU A 27 4.81 -14.25 16.20
N LYS A 28 5.74 -14.77 15.37
CA LYS A 28 6.83 -15.64 15.80
C LYS A 28 8.14 -15.34 15.07
N PRO A 29 9.30 -15.76 15.63
CA PRO A 29 10.61 -15.54 15.03
C PRO A 29 10.74 -15.98 13.57
N ASP A 30 10.05 -17.06 13.19
CA ASP A 30 10.08 -17.63 11.84
C ASP A 30 9.73 -16.60 10.75
N ARG A 31 8.90 -15.60 11.08
CA ARG A 31 8.53 -14.51 10.16
C ARG A 31 9.74 -13.75 9.65
N LEU A 32 10.62 -13.34 10.56
CA LEU A 32 11.83 -12.59 10.20
C LEU A 32 12.92 -13.52 9.69
N SER A 33 13.13 -14.70 10.29
CA SER A 33 14.18 -15.60 9.82
C SER A 33 13.92 -16.08 8.39
N ALA A 34 12.70 -16.51 8.06
CA ALA A 34 12.35 -16.97 6.72
C ALA A 34 12.42 -15.84 5.67
N LEU A 35 11.98 -14.63 6.03
CA LEU A 35 12.10 -13.46 5.16
C LEU A 35 13.56 -13.12 4.88
N LEU A 36 14.41 -13.08 5.91
CA LEU A 36 15.84 -12.81 5.75
C LEU A 36 16.53 -13.88 4.93
N ASP A 37 16.29 -15.16 5.22
CA ASP A 37 16.86 -16.28 4.46
C ASP A 37 16.45 -16.20 2.98
N THR A 38 15.20 -15.83 2.69
CA THR A 38 14.71 -15.65 1.31
C THR A 38 15.41 -14.50 0.60
N ILE A 39 15.50 -13.32 1.22
CA ILE A 39 16.16 -12.15 0.64
C ILE A 39 17.66 -12.41 0.43
N GLU A 40 18.34 -12.99 1.43
CA GLU A 40 19.77 -13.29 1.38
C GLU A 40 20.11 -14.39 0.36
N SER A 41 19.15 -15.26 0.03
CA SER A 41 19.31 -16.29 -1.00
C SER A 41 19.41 -15.72 -2.42
N ASP A 42 18.70 -14.62 -2.73
CA ASP A 42 18.85 -13.87 -3.98
C ASP A 42 20.06 -12.93 -3.89
N ARG A 43 21.26 -13.52 -3.94
CA ARG A 43 22.54 -12.81 -3.79
C ARG A 43 22.72 -11.67 -4.80
N SER A 44 22.13 -11.79 -5.98
CA SER A 44 22.22 -10.78 -7.04
C SER A 44 21.41 -9.54 -6.68
N LEU A 45 20.18 -9.73 -6.21
CA LEU A 45 19.34 -8.63 -5.74
C LEU A 45 19.93 -8.01 -4.47
N PHE A 46 20.30 -8.84 -3.49
CA PHE A 46 20.78 -8.34 -2.20
C PHE A 46 22.10 -7.58 -2.29
N ALA A 47 23.00 -7.96 -3.23
CA ALA A 47 24.24 -7.23 -3.48
C ALA A 47 24.03 -5.80 -4.02
N GLN A 48 22.85 -5.47 -4.54
CA GLN A 48 22.50 -4.11 -4.99
C GLN A 48 22.04 -3.21 -3.83
N CYS A 49 21.83 -3.77 -2.64
CA CYS A 49 21.41 -3.02 -1.46
C CYS A 49 22.63 -2.51 -0.65
N VAL A 50 22.52 -1.31 -0.12
CA VAL A 50 23.46 -0.74 0.86
C VAL A 50 23.01 -1.16 2.25
N ARG A 51 23.78 -2.06 2.90
CA ARG A 51 23.45 -2.55 4.24
C ARG A 51 23.82 -1.52 5.30
N LEU A 52 22.82 -1.05 6.04
CA LEU A 52 23.05 -0.21 7.22
C LEU A 52 23.31 -1.10 8.45
N PRO A 53 24.19 -0.70 9.37
CA PRO A 53 24.36 -1.42 10.62
C PRO A 53 23.07 -1.30 11.47
N PRO A 54 22.65 -2.37 12.15
CA PRO A 54 21.54 -2.29 13.08
C PRO A 54 21.91 -1.40 14.28
N ALA A 55 20.91 -0.74 14.84
CA ALA A 55 21.06 0.16 15.98
C ALA A 55 19.88 0.01 16.95
N GLU A 56 20.13 0.24 18.23
CA GLU A 56 19.08 0.40 19.23
C GLU A 56 18.55 1.84 19.18
N CYS A 57 17.24 2.00 19.36
CA CYS A 57 16.59 3.30 19.33
C CYS A 57 16.96 4.13 20.57
N PRO A 58 17.47 5.37 20.41
CA PRO A 58 17.68 6.26 21.55
C PRO A 58 16.36 6.54 22.28
N LEU A 59 16.39 6.57 23.62
CA LEU A 59 15.20 6.89 24.42
C LEU A 59 14.60 8.25 24.05
N SER A 60 15.44 9.21 23.65
CA SER A 60 14.98 10.54 23.19
C SER A 60 14.08 10.46 21.97
N ASP A 61 14.30 9.49 21.08
CA ASP A 61 13.52 9.31 19.87
C ASP A 61 12.21 8.58 20.20
N ILE A 62 12.24 7.61 21.12
CA ILE A 62 11.04 6.92 21.61
C ILE A 62 10.10 7.90 22.34
N LEU A 63 10.66 8.83 23.11
CA LEU A 63 9.93 9.88 23.83
C LEU A 63 9.22 10.89 22.92
N LEU A 64 9.50 10.89 21.61
CA LEU A 64 8.73 11.68 20.64
C LEU A 64 7.29 11.14 20.45
N VAL A 65 7.04 9.91 20.87
CA VAL A 65 5.75 9.22 20.72
C VAL A 65 5.23 8.74 22.06
N HIS A 66 6.03 7.97 22.80
CA HIS A 66 5.58 7.29 24.01
C HIS A 66 5.92 8.09 25.28
N SER A 67 5.08 7.97 26.31
CA SER A 67 5.36 8.58 27.61
C SER A 67 6.54 7.89 28.32
N SER A 68 7.19 8.62 29.24
CA SER A 68 8.21 8.06 30.12
C SER A 68 7.70 6.87 30.92
N GLU A 69 6.46 6.96 31.40
CA GLU A 69 5.81 5.94 32.23
C GLU A 69 5.55 4.67 31.41
N TYR A 70 5.12 4.82 30.15
CA TYR A 70 4.95 3.69 29.24
C TYR A 70 6.27 2.98 28.95
N ILE A 71 7.32 3.75 28.61
CA ILE A 71 8.65 3.20 28.32
C ILE A 71 9.17 2.40 29.52
N GLN A 72 9.01 2.94 30.73
CA GLN A 72 9.39 2.24 31.96
C GLN A 72 8.59 0.95 32.13
N ARG A 73 7.27 0.99 31.93
CA ARG A 73 6.39 -0.19 32.05
C ARG A 73 6.81 -1.33 31.12
N ILE A 74 7.04 -1.05 29.83
CA ILE A 74 7.43 -2.09 28.86
C ILE A 74 8.82 -2.67 29.19
N ARG A 75 9.76 -1.82 29.64
CA ARG A 75 11.08 -2.27 30.09
C ARG A 75 10.99 -3.18 31.31
N GLU A 76 10.20 -2.79 32.30
CA GLU A 76 9.98 -3.56 33.52
C GLU A 76 9.27 -4.89 33.23
N ALA A 77 8.27 -4.89 32.34
CA ALA A 77 7.59 -6.10 31.89
C ALA A 77 8.54 -7.14 31.30
N SER A 78 9.54 -6.69 30.53
CA SER A 78 10.59 -7.58 29.99
C SER A 78 11.62 -8.02 31.03
N SER A 79 11.57 -7.48 32.26
CA SER A 79 12.51 -7.77 33.36
C SER A 79 11.83 -8.48 34.54
N LEU A 80 10.58 -8.92 34.37
CA LEU A 80 9.82 -9.66 35.38
C LEU A 80 10.53 -10.99 35.75
N PRO A 81 10.33 -11.49 36.98
CA PRO A 81 11.16 -12.55 37.54
C PRO A 81 10.98 -13.91 36.87
N ASP A 82 9.79 -14.18 36.32
CA ASP A 82 9.43 -15.46 35.70
C ASP A 82 8.39 -15.28 34.59
N LEU A 83 8.13 -16.38 33.86
CA LEU A 83 7.19 -16.41 32.73
C LEU A 83 5.74 -16.22 33.16
N GLU A 84 5.36 -16.58 34.38
CA GLU A 84 3.99 -16.43 34.88
C GLU A 84 3.67 -14.94 35.07
N ALA A 85 4.59 -14.18 35.65
CA ALA A 85 4.45 -12.72 35.77
C ALA A 85 4.42 -12.04 34.38
N MET A 86 5.24 -12.50 33.42
CA MET A 86 5.23 -11.99 32.05
C MET A 86 3.92 -12.30 31.32
N GLU A 87 3.37 -13.50 31.47
CA GLU A 87 2.07 -13.88 30.92
C GLU A 87 0.94 -13.07 31.58
N GLN A 88 1.01 -12.84 32.89
CA GLN A 88 0.05 -11.99 33.60
C GLN A 88 0.06 -10.57 33.03
N PHE A 89 1.23 -9.93 32.89
CA PHE A 89 1.33 -8.61 32.25
C PHE A 89 0.74 -8.62 30.84
N SER A 90 1.08 -9.65 30.06
CA SER A 90 0.59 -9.82 28.69
C SER A 90 -0.93 -9.90 28.63
N SER A 91 -1.57 -10.57 29.60
CA SER A 91 -3.03 -10.69 29.70
C SER A 91 -3.76 -9.40 30.09
N GLU A 92 -3.04 -8.36 30.51
CA GLU A 92 -3.65 -7.05 30.80
C GLU A 92 -3.86 -6.22 29.52
N HIS A 93 -3.24 -6.65 28.42
CA HIS A 93 -3.23 -5.97 27.12
C HIS A 93 -3.76 -6.89 26.02
N GLU A 94 -4.32 -6.29 24.96
CA GLU A 94 -4.92 -7.04 23.86
C GLU A 94 -3.84 -7.50 22.87
N ASP A 95 -3.78 -8.81 22.62
CA ASP A 95 -2.86 -9.45 21.69
C ASP A 95 -1.39 -9.07 21.93
N ILE A 96 -0.95 -9.11 23.18
CA ILE A 96 0.45 -8.86 23.56
C ILE A 96 1.05 -10.09 24.20
N TYR A 97 2.34 -10.29 23.94
CA TYR A 97 3.20 -11.14 24.76
C TYR A 97 4.53 -10.44 25.01
N VAL A 98 5.16 -10.73 26.14
CA VAL A 98 6.54 -10.31 26.44
C VAL A 98 7.38 -11.46 26.94
N ASN A 99 8.69 -11.40 26.68
CA ASN A 99 9.69 -12.26 27.29
C ASN A 99 10.91 -11.43 27.74
N GLY A 100 11.91 -12.10 28.30
CA GLY A 100 13.15 -11.48 28.78
C GLY A 100 13.96 -10.69 27.74
N LYS A 101 13.59 -10.77 26.46
CA LYS A 101 14.27 -10.14 25.32
C LYS A 101 13.40 -9.14 24.56
N SER A 102 12.12 -9.02 24.92
CA SER A 102 11.16 -8.13 24.26
C SER A 102 11.63 -6.67 24.21
N TRP A 103 12.10 -6.10 25.32
CA TRP A 103 12.57 -4.71 25.34
C TRP A 103 13.80 -4.48 24.45
N GLU A 104 14.80 -5.36 24.50
CA GLU A 104 15.99 -5.30 23.64
C GLU A 104 15.59 -5.37 22.16
N CYS A 105 14.69 -6.29 21.81
CA CYS A 105 14.19 -6.45 20.44
C CYS A 105 13.36 -5.24 19.99
N ALA A 106 12.53 -4.66 20.84
CA ALA A 106 11.76 -3.46 20.55
C ALA A 106 12.68 -2.24 20.28
N LEU A 107 13.76 -2.10 21.07
CA LEU A 107 14.78 -1.07 20.82
C LEU A 107 15.47 -1.27 19.48
N LEU A 108 15.82 -2.50 19.11
CA LEU A 108 16.44 -2.81 17.81
C LEU A 108 15.48 -2.57 16.65
N SER A 109 14.21 -2.98 16.79
CA SER A 109 13.16 -2.78 15.79
C SER A 109 13.00 -1.29 15.46
N ALA A 110 12.74 -0.47 16.48
CA ALA A 110 12.60 0.97 16.32
C ALA A 110 13.91 1.64 15.87
N GLY A 111 15.06 1.17 16.36
CA GLY A 111 16.36 1.79 16.07
C GLY A 111 16.83 1.56 14.65
N CYS A 112 16.57 0.36 14.09
CA CYS A 112 16.81 0.08 12.67
C CYS A 112 15.91 0.95 11.77
N ALA A 113 14.65 1.15 12.15
CA ALA A 113 13.71 2.02 11.44
C ALA A 113 14.17 3.49 11.45
N VAL A 114 14.56 4.01 12.62
CA VAL A 114 15.12 5.37 12.76
C VAL A 114 16.40 5.52 11.95
N LYS A 115 17.30 4.54 12.01
CA LYS A 115 18.58 4.59 11.27
C LYS A 115 18.39 4.67 9.77
N ALA A 116 17.45 3.91 9.22
CA ALA A 116 17.08 3.98 7.80
C ALA A 116 16.47 5.35 7.46
N THR A 117 15.58 5.86 8.32
CA THR A 117 14.95 7.18 8.15
C THR A 117 15.98 8.31 8.10
N GLU A 118 16.95 8.31 9.02
CA GLU A 118 18.05 9.29 9.03
C GLU A 118 18.89 9.22 7.75
N ALA A 119 19.29 8.02 7.34
CA ALA A 119 20.09 7.81 6.12
C ALA A 119 19.35 8.29 4.86
N LEU A 120 18.03 8.07 4.78
CA LEU A 120 17.21 8.55 3.67
C LEU A 120 17.18 10.08 3.62
N ILE A 121 16.96 10.74 4.75
CA ILE A 121 16.87 12.20 4.83
C ILE A 121 18.20 12.85 4.49
N GLU A 122 19.31 12.33 5.05
CA GLU A 122 20.66 12.81 4.78
C GLU A 122 21.01 12.67 3.29
N THR A 123 20.85 11.45 2.75
CA THR A 123 21.12 11.17 1.34
C THR A 123 20.26 12.02 0.41
N ALA A 124 18.97 12.20 0.72
CA ALA A 124 18.08 13.02 -0.10
C ALA A 124 18.50 14.50 -0.12
N LYS A 125 18.92 15.05 1.02
CA LYS A 125 19.43 16.42 1.12
C LYS A 125 20.70 16.60 0.30
N GLU A 126 21.65 15.68 0.40
CA GLU A 126 22.89 15.71 -0.41
C GLU A 126 22.60 15.65 -1.91
N ARG A 127 21.71 14.76 -2.33
CA ARG A 127 21.32 14.60 -3.74
C ARG A 127 20.63 15.84 -4.29
N ALA A 128 19.71 16.43 -3.52
CA ALA A 128 19.05 17.67 -3.90
C ALA A 128 20.05 18.82 -4.07
N GLN A 129 21.07 18.93 -3.20
CA GLN A 129 22.14 19.92 -3.34
C GLN A 129 22.98 19.70 -4.61
N ASN A 130 23.12 18.46 -5.06
CA ASN A 130 23.81 18.10 -6.30
C ASN A 130 22.93 18.20 -7.56
N GLY A 131 21.66 18.62 -7.42
CA GLY A 131 20.71 18.73 -8.53
C GLY A 131 20.21 17.39 -9.06
N GLU A 132 20.30 16.31 -8.26
CA GLU A 132 19.82 14.98 -8.63
C GLU A 132 18.37 14.80 -8.18
N SER A 133 17.48 14.41 -9.10
CA SER A 133 16.04 14.31 -8.87
C SER A 133 15.59 12.96 -8.30
N GLU A 134 16.41 11.91 -8.42
CA GLU A 134 16.06 10.57 -7.93
C GLU A 134 16.28 10.47 -6.41
N ALA A 135 15.28 9.95 -5.69
CA ALA A 135 15.33 9.79 -4.24
C ALA A 135 15.85 8.41 -3.79
N PRO A 136 16.53 8.34 -2.62
CA PRO A 136 16.92 7.08 -2.00
C PRO A 136 15.71 6.34 -1.45
N ASN A 137 15.82 5.02 -1.25
CA ASN A 137 14.78 4.22 -0.63
C ASN A 137 15.36 3.15 0.32
N ALA A 138 14.53 2.56 1.18
CA ALA A 138 14.95 1.59 2.18
C ALA A 138 13.92 0.49 2.44
N PHE A 139 14.42 -0.72 2.75
CA PHE A 139 13.65 -1.82 3.33
C PHE A 139 14.19 -2.14 4.73
N VAL A 140 13.31 -2.12 5.73
CA VAL A 140 13.64 -2.38 7.13
C VAL A 140 12.91 -3.66 7.57
N ALA A 141 13.65 -4.76 7.66
CA ALA A 141 13.12 -6.05 8.08
C ALA A 141 13.26 -6.19 9.61
N ILE A 142 12.20 -5.90 10.36
CA ILE A 142 12.22 -5.74 11.81
C ILE A 142 11.07 -6.48 12.50
N ARG A 143 11.27 -6.83 13.77
CA ARG A 143 10.27 -7.36 14.71
C ARG A 143 10.67 -6.99 16.16
N PRO A 144 9.74 -6.69 17.08
CA PRO A 144 8.27 -6.68 16.93
C PRO A 144 7.76 -5.59 15.96
N PRO A 145 6.52 -5.74 15.43
CA PRO A 145 5.83 -4.70 14.68
C PRO A 145 5.53 -3.48 15.57
N GLY A 146 4.94 -2.42 15.00
CA GLY A 146 4.70 -1.17 15.71
C GLY A 146 3.35 -0.47 15.50
N HIS A 147 2.66 -0.63 14.38
CA HIS A 147 1.56 0.29 14.02
C HIS A 147 0.31 0.28 14.94
N HIS A 148 0.17 -0.72 15.82
CA HIS A 148 -0.90 -0.79 16.83
C HIS A 148 -0.53 -0.17 18.18
N ALA A 149 0.76 -0.01 18.50
CA ALA A 149 1.17 0.58 19.77
C ALA A 149 0.73 2.04 19.82
N SER A 150 0.00 2.42 20.87
CA SER A 150 -0.39 3.81 21.11
C SER A 150 0.65 4.50 22.01
N GLN A 151 0.43 5.78 22.34
CA GLN A 151 1.31 6.52 23.23
C GLN A 151 1.55 5.83 24.58
N ASN A 152 0.55 5.11 25.11
CA ASN A 152 0.56 4.58 26.49
C ASN A 152 0.10 3.12 26.64
N ASP A 153 -0.11 2.40 25.54
CA ASP A 153 -0.65 1.04 25.56
C ASP A 153 -0.01 0.19 24.45
N PRO A 154 0.57 -0.99 24.77
CA PRO A 154 0.93 -1.98 23.76
C PRO A 154 -0.34 -2.69 23.28
N CYS A 155 -0.41 -3.02 22.00
CA CYS A 155 -1.57 -3.68 21.41
C CYS A 155 -1.16 -4.41 20.13
N GLY A 156 -1.80 -5.52 19.78
CA GLY A 156 -1.64 -6.17 18.47
C GLY A 156 -0.19 -6.50 18.13
N PHE A 157 0.50 -7.17 19.05
CA PHE A 157 1.91 -7.54 18.97
C PHE A 157 2.92 -6.38 18.98
N CYS A 158 2.45 -5.13 19.06
CA CYS A 158 3.27 -3.93 18.98
C CYS A 158 3.64 -3.40 20.37
N LEU A 159 4.94 -3.30 20.65
CA LEU A 159 5.48 -2.76 21.91
C LEU A 159 5.94 -1.30 21.81
N LEU A 160 6.35 -0.85 20.62
CA LEU A 160 6.73 0.52 20.32
C LEU A 160 6.22 0.84 18.92
N ASN A 161 5.76 2.07 18.68
CA ASN A 161 5.23 2.46 17.38
C ASN A 161 6.37 2.92 16.45
N ASN A 162 7.00 1.96 15.76
CA ASN A 162 8.16 2.19 14.90
C ASN A 162 7.90 3.29 13.86
N VAL A 163 6.79 3.22 13.13
CA VAL A 163 6.46 4.17 12.06
C VAL A 163 6.16 5.57 12.59
N ALA A 164 5.46 5.69 13.73
CA ALA A 164 5.22 6.99 14.36
C ALA A 164 6.50 7.61 14.92
N ILE A 165 7.41 6.80 15.49
CA ILE A 165 8.72 7.27 15.96
C ILE A 165 9.51 7.82 14.77
N CYS A 166 9.58 7.09 13.66
CA CYS A 166 10.23 7.54 12.43
C CYS A 166 9.60 8.84 11.89
N ALA A 167 8.27 8.94 11.87
CA ALA A 167 7.59 10.14 11.40
C ALA A 167 7.92 11.36 12.26
N ARG A 168 7.79 11.26 13.59
CA ARG A 168 8.13 12.35 14.53
C ARG A 168 9.62 12.70 14.48
N LYS A 169 10.50 11.70 14.34
CA LYS A 169 11.93 11.91 14.15
C LYS A 169 12.21 12.70 12.87
N ALA A 170 11.62 12.30 11.74
CA ALA A 170 11.76 13.01 10.48
C ALA A 170 11.31 14.48 10.57
N ARG A 171 10.19 14.74 11.27
CA ARG A 171 9.74 16.12 11.57
C ARG A 171 10.79 16.89 12.35
N SER A 172 11.40 16.30 13.38
CA SER A 172 12.49 16.93 14.17
C SER A 172 13.75 17.21 13.35
N LEU A 173 13.98 16.45 12.26
CA LEU A 173 15.10 16.63 11.32
C LEU A 173 14.79 17.62 10.17
N GLY A 174 13.63 18.30 10.24
CA GLY A 174 13.23 19.36 9.32
C GLY A 174 12.47 18.89 8.08
N VAL A 175 12.02 17.62 8.02
CA VAL A 175 11.10 17.19 6.95
C VAL A 175 9.74 17.82 7.21
N GLU A 176 9.26 18.69 6.32
CA GLU A 176 8.00 19.44 6.53
C GLU A 176 6.75 18.57 6.57
N ARG A 177 6.71 17.53 5.72
CA ARG A 177 5.53 16.69 5.50
C ARG A 177 5.96 15.24 5.36
N VAL A 178 5.46 14.38 6.24
CA VAL A 178 5.72 12.94 6.24
C VAL A 178 4.41 12.22 5.92
N LEU A 179 4.40 11.44 4.84
CA LEU A 179 3.27 10.59 4.49
C LEU A 179 3.52 9.19 5.04
N ILE A 180 2.57 8.65 5.78
CA ILE A 180 2.53 7.24 6.17
C ILE A 180 1.48 6.55 5.30
N VAL A 181 1.90 5.53 4.56
CA VAL A 181 1.00 4.63 3.82
C VAL A 181 0.99 3.30 4.56
N ASP A 182 -0.14 2.93 5.13
CA ASP A 182 -0.33 1.66 5.82
C ASP A 182 -1.15 0.72 4.94
N TRP A 183 -0.52 -0.38 4.52
CA TRP A 183 -1.17 -1.44 3.74
C TRP A 183 -1.24 -2.76 4.50
N ASP A 184 -0.85 -2.77 5.78
CA ASP A 184 -1.14 -3.90 6.66
C ASP A 184 -2.66 -4.10 6.71
N VAL A 185 -3.11 -5.35 6.79
CA VAL A 185 -4.53 -5.66 6.71
C VAL A 185 -5.29 -5.18 7.94
N HIS A 186 -4.61 -4.85 9.04
CA HIS A 186 -5.23 -4.33 10.25
C HIS A 186 -5.21 -2.81 10.29
N ALA A 187 -6.25 -2.20 10.87
CA ALA A 187 -6.32 -0.76 11.01
C ALA A 187 -5.17 -0.24 11.87
N ALA A 188 -4.50 0.82 11.45
CA ALA A 188 -3.34 1.41 12.13
C ALA A 188 -3.74 2.36 13.28
N GLN A 189 -4.60 1.91 14.19
CA GLN A 189 -5.16 2.75 15.26
C GLN A 189 -4.09 3.37 16.16
N GLY A 190 -3.05 2.60 16.51
CA GLY A 190 -1.94 3.10 17.33
C GLY A 190 -1.24 4.26 16.65
N THR A 191 -0.90 4.10 15.37
CA THR A 191 -0.30 5.15 14.55
C THR A 191 -1.21 6.36 14.42
N GLN A 192 -2.51 6.15 14.16
CA GLN A 192 -3.52 7.22 14.08
C GLN A 192 -3.50 8.09 15.35
N TYR A 193 -3.52 7.48 16.54
CA TYR A 193 -3.45 8.19 17.80
C TYR A 193 -2.11 8.90 18.00
N CYS A 194 -0.99 8.23 17.67
CA CYS A 194 0.35 8.77 17.87
C CYS A 194 0.66 9.99 16.98
N VAL A 195 0.00 10.12 15.83
CA VAL A 195 0.24 11.21 14.87
C VAL A 195 -0.81 12.32 14.90
N GLU A 196 -1.91 12.17 15.63
CA GLU A 196 -3.02 13.14 15.64
C GLU A 196 -2.60 14.57 16.00
N GLY A 197 -1.58 14.72 16.85
CA GLY A 197 -1.08 16.01 17.31
C GLY A 197 -0.23 16.81 16.31
N ASP A 198 -0.02 16.32 15.08
CA ASP A 198 0.63 17.09 13.99
C ASP A 198 -0.15 16.95 12.68
N PRO A 199 -1.37 17.52 12.60
CA PRO A 199 -2.28 17.24 11.49
C PRO A 199 -1.89 17.90 10.16
N GLU A 200 -0.95 18.84 10.18
CA GLU A 200 -0.40 19.51 9.01
C GLU A 200 0.90 18.87 8.52
N GLY A 201 1.68 18.26 9.42
CA GLY A 201 3.01 17.70 9.14
C GLY A 201 3.05 16.19 8.93
N ILE A 202 2.10 15.42 9.45
CA ILE A 202 2.05 13.97 9.29
C ILE A 202 0.67 13.55 8.80
N LEU A 203 0.60 12.79 7.70
CA LEU A 203 -0.63 12.26 7.13
C LEU A 203 -0.58 10.73 7.10
N LEU A 204 -1.61 10.06 7.60
CA LEU A 204 -1.77 8.60 7.55
C LEU A 204 -2.83 8.22 6.52
N LEU A 205 -2.50 7.31 5.61
CA LEU A 205 -3.44 6.63 4.72
C LEU A 205 -3.41 5.14 5.07
N SER A 206 -4.50 4.58 5.58
CA SER A 206 -4.54 3.17 6.01
C SER A 206 -5.64 2.42 5.27
N ILE A 207 -5.28 1.39 4.50
CA ILE A 207 -6.21 0.41 3.94
C ILE A 207 -6.20 -0.83 4.82
N HIS A 208 -7.37 -1.32 5.24
CA HIS A 208 -7.44 -2.42 6.20
C HIS A 208 -8.77 -3.19 6.10
N ARG A 209 -8.76 -4.47 6.44
CA ARG A 209 -9.98 -5.26 6.69
C ARG A 209 -10.77 -4.60 7.81
N PHE A 210 -12.04 -4.37 7.56
CA PHE A 210 -12.94 -3.71 8.50
C PHE A 210 -14.21 -4.51 8.72
N GLU A 211 -14.77 -5.07 7.64
CA GLU A 211 -16.05 -5.80 7.67
C GLU A 211 -17.11 -5.06 8.50
N ARG A 212 -17.23 -3.76 8.23
CA ARG A 212 -18.15 -2.88 8.94
C ARG A 212 -17.91 -2.82 10.46
N GLY A 213 -16.66 -2.91 10.88
CA GLY A 213 -16.23 -2.83 12.26
C GLY A 213 -16.36 -4.11 13.06
N THR A 214 -16.63 -5.25 12.42
CA THR A 214 -16.63 -6.57 13.09
C THR A 214 -15.29 -7.30 12.99
N PHE A 215 -14.36 -6.80 12.18
CA PHE A 215 -12.99 -7.30 12.16
C PHE A 215 -12.12 -6.51 13.14
N TRP A 216 -11.16 -7.21 13.77
CA TRP A 216 -10.24 -6.61 14.74
C TRP A 216 -9.49 -5.42 14.11
N PRO A 217 -9.33 -4.28 14.82
CA PRO A 217 -9.60 -4.05 16.24
C PRO A 217 -11.04 -3.64 16.58
N GLU A 218 -12.01 -3.78 15.66
CA GLU A 218 -13.42 -3.45 15.90
C GLU A 218 -13.65 -2.01 16.41
N LEU A 219 -12.95 -1.04 15.81
CA LEU A 219 -13.00 0.36 16.26
C LEU A 219 -13.84 1.23 15.32
N PRO A 220 -14.81 2.00 15.83
CA PRO A 220 -15.55 2.96 15.00
C PRO A 220 -14.65 4.03 14.39
N GLU A 221 -13.56 4.40 15.07
CA GLU A 221 -12.57 5.34 14.57
C GLU A 221 -11.69 4.82 13.41
N SER A 222 -11.85 3.56 13.02
CA SER A 222 -11.24 2.99 11.80
C SER A 222 -12.17 3.08 10.58
N ALA A 223 -13.41 3.55 10.74
CA ALA A 223 -14.33 3.79 9.62
C ALA A 223 -13.88 4.98 8.74
N ILE A 224 -14.54 5.19 7.59
CA ILE A 224 -14.29 6.34 6.69
C ILE A 224 -14.52 7.67 7.41
N VAL A 225 -15.58 7.76 8.22
CA VAL A 225 -15.92 8.98 8.96
C VAL A 225 -15.43 8.85 10.40
N HIS A 226 -14.44 9.66 10.75
CA HIS A 226 -13.80 9.68 12.08
C HIS A 226 -13.30 11.09 12.41
N GLN A 227 -12.81 11.28 13.64
CA GLN A 227 -12.41 12.59 14.17
C GLN A 227 -10.95 13.01 13.86
N TYR A 228 -10.14 12.14 13.25
CA TYR A 228 -8.70 12.37 13.06
C TYR A 228 -8.43 13.09 11.72
N PRO A 229 -8.13 14.39 11.69
CA PRO A 229 -8.12 15.20 10.47
C PRO A 229 -6.94 14.88 9.53
N ASN A 230 -5.94 14.16 10.03
CA ASN A 230 -4.75 13.73 9.31
C ASN A 230 -4.68 12.22 9.10
N THR A 231 -5.82 11.56 9.15
CA THR A 231 -5.95 10.17 8.71
C THR A 231 -7.01 10.06 7.63
N ILE A 232 -6.77 9.16 6.66
CA ILE A 232 -7.75 8.67 5.70
C ILE A 232 -7.78 7.15 5.84
N ASN A 233 -8.88 6.64 6.36
CA ASN A 233 -9.14 5.21 6.46
C ASN A 233 -9.81 4.69 5.20
N VAL A 234 -9.36 3.53 4.73
CA VAL A 234 -9.86 2.82 3.55
C VAL A 234 -10.32 1.43 3.99
N PRO A 235 -11.52 1.32 4.60
CA PRO A 235 -12.01 0.07 5.14
C PRO A 235 -12.45 -0.91 4.03
N LEU A 236 -11.92 -2.13 4.08
CA LEU A 236 -12.33 -3.25 3.27
C LEU A 236 -13.47 -3.98 3.97
N ASN A 237 -14.67 -3.86 3.40
CA ASN A 237 -15.90 -4.42 3.93
C ASN A 237 -16.19 -5.84 3.43
N SER A 238 -15.20 -6.51 2.85
CA SER A 238 -15.26 -7.90 2.38
C SER A 238 -13.87 -8.52 2.39
N VAL A 239 -13.79 -9.83 2.61
CA VAL A 239 -12.59 -10.64 2.38
C VAL A 239 -12.36 -10.84 0.88
N GLY A 240 -11.16 -11.29 0.50
CA GLY A 240 -10.84 -11.62 -0.89
C GLY A 240 -10.45 -10.42 -1.76
N CYS A 241 -10.35 -9.21 -1.21
CA CYS A 241 -9.77 -8.07 -1.93
C CYS A 241 -8.31 -8.36 -2.28
N GLY A 242 -7.88 -8.01 -3.49
CA GLY A 242 -6.54 -8.35 -3.98
C GLY A 242 -5.90 -7.22 -4.77
N ASP A 243 -5.06 -7.59 -5.72
CA ASP A 243 -4.25 -6.67 -6.52
C ASP A 243 -5.03 -5.48 -7.11
N ALA A 244 -6.29 -5.70 -7.53
CA ALA A 244 -7.12 -4.66 -8.14
C ALA A 244 -7.54 -3.58 -7.12
N GLU A 245 -8.04 -3.97 -5.95
CA GLU A 245 -8.45 -3.04 -4.89
C GLU A 245 -7.26 -2.23 -4.37
N TYR A 246 -6.13 -2.89 -4.16
CA TYR A 246 -4.91 -2.21 -3.70
C TYR A 246 -4.35 -1.28 -4.79
N ALA A 247 -4.37 -1.68 -6.07
CA ALA A 247 -4.05 -0.75 -7.16
C ALA A 247 -4.99 0.47 -7.16
N ALA A 248 -6.28 0.29 -6.89
CA ALA A 248 -7.26 1.38 -6.79
C ALA A 248 -7.05 2.29 -5.60
N PHE A 249 -6.71 1.75 -4.44
CA PHE A 249 -6.23 2.55 -3.33
C PHE A 249 -5.04 3.45 -3.72
N PHE A 250 -4.05 2.88 -4.41
CA PHE A 250 -2.88 3.64 -4.83
C PHE A 250 -3.20 4.73 -5.86
N HIS A 251 -3.85 4.37 -6.96
CA HIS A 251 -4.12 5.30 -8.07
C HIS A 251 -5.16 6.36 -7.73
N CYS A 252 -6.15 6.03 -6.89
CA CYS A 252 -7.26 6.95 -6.63
C CYS A 252 -7.12 7.72 -5.31
N ILE A 253 -6.20 7.33 -4.41
CA ILE A 253 -5.99 7.99 -3.12
C ILE A 253 -4.51 8.36 -2.92
N VAL A 254 -3.61 7.36 -2.86
CA VAL A 254 -2.21 7.59 -2.46
C VAL A 254 -1.47 8.51 -3.43
N LEU A 255 -1.43 8.18 -4.73
CA LEU A 255 -0.69 8.94 -5.72
C LEU A 255 -1.24 10.37 -5.90
N PRO A 256 -2.56 10.60 -6.03
CA PRO A 256 -3.09 11.97 -6.06
C PRO A 256 -2.72 12.79 -4.83
N ILE A 257 -2.72 12.19 -3.64
CA ILE A 257 -2.31 12.85 -2.41
C ILE A 257 -0.82 13.18 -2.42
N ILE A 258 0.05 12.28 -2.88
CA ILE A 258 1.49 12.57 -3.01
C ILE A 258 1.71 13.80 -3.91
N HIS A 259 1.05 13.87 -5.06
CA HIS A 259 1.21 14.98 -6.00
C HIS A 259 0.68 16.31 -5.47
N GLN A 260 -0.44 16.27 -4.73
CA GLN A 260 -1.07 17.47 -4.20
C GLN A 260 -0.44 17.94 -2.88
N TRP A 261 -0.13 17.02 -1.97
CA TRP A 261 0.41 17.29 -0.64
C TRP A 261 1.93 17.41 -0.64
N ARG A 262 2.62 16.81 -1.61
CA ARG A 262 4.09 16.88 -1.80
C ARG A 262 4.85 16.54 -0.51
N PRO A 263 4.76 15.30 -0.01
CA PRO A 263 5.55 14.87 1.14
C PRO A 263 7.04 14.92 0.84
N GLY A 264 7.86 15.19 1.86
CA GLY A 264 9.31 15.09 1.80
C GLY A 264 9.87 13.72 2.18
N LEU A 265 9.02 12.84 2.71
CA LEU A 265 9.32 11.47 3.07
C LEU A 265 8.03 10.64 3.02
N VAL A 266 8.11 9.43 2.48
CA VAL A 266 7.06 8.40 2.57
C VAL A 266 7.57 7.26 3.45
N LEU A 267 6.83 6.96 4.50
CA LEU A 267 7.01 5.79 5.34
C LEU A 267 5.88 4.80 5.03
N VAL A 268 6.19 3.51 4.96
CA VAL A 268 5.21 2.46 4.71
C VAL A 268 5.19 1.52 5.90
N SER A 269 4.05 1.41 6.56
CA SER A 269 3.74 0.28 7.45
C SER A 269 3.51 -0.94 6.55
N CYS A 270 4.55 -1.75 6.41
CA CYS A 270 4.66 -2.78 5.38
C CYS A 270 4.26 -4.14 5.96
N GLY A 271 2.96 -4.34 6.18
CA GLY A 271 2.38 -5.64 6.48
C GLY A 271 2.24 -6.52 5.24
N PHE A 272 2.32 -7.84 5.40
CA PHE A 272 2.09 -8.81 4.32
C PHE A 272 0.88 -9.71 4.57
N ASP A 273 0.06 -9.39 5.57
CA ASP A 273 -1.15 -10.14 5.94
C ASP A 273 -2.35 -9.86 5.04
N ALA A 274 -2.28 -8.87 4.16
CA ALA A 274 -3.17 -8.77 3.01
C ALA A 274 -2.87 -9.83 1.92
N GLY A 275 -1.80 -10.59 2.08
CA GLY A 275 -1.32 -11.53 1.08
C GLY A 275 -2.12 -12.83 1.03
N ILE A 276 -2.07 -13.49 -0.13
CA ILE A 276 -2.70 -14.80 -0.36
C ILE A 276 -2.30 -15.79 0.75
N GLY A 277 -3.29 -16.44 1.33
CA GLY A 277 -3.11 -17.50 2.33
C GLY A 277 -2.92 -17.01 3.76
N ASP A 278 -2.86 -15.71 4.02
CA ASP A 278 -2.77 -15.20 5.38
C ASP A 278 -3.97 -15.64 6.24
N PRO A 279 -3.75 -16.15 7.47
CA PRO A 279 -4.84 -16.63 8.33
C PRO A 279 -5.71 -15.51 8.91
N GLN A 280 -5.16 -14.30 9.10
CA GLN A 280 -5.89 -13.17 9.67
C GLN A 280 -6.53 -12.33 8.57
N GLY A 281 -5.76 -11.94 7.55
CA GLY A 281 -6.26 -11.01 6.54
C GLY A 281 -7.31 -11.60 5.61
N GLN A 282 -7.15 -12.86 5.18
CA GLN A 282 -8.04 -13.51 4.21
C GLN A 282 -8.24 -12.68 2.92
N MET A 283 -7.20 -11.95 2.54
CA MET A 283 -7.14 -11.16 1.32
C MET A 283 -6.35 -11.93 0.25
N GLU A 284 -6.29 -11.34 -0.94
CA GLU A 284 -5.83 -12.00 -2.16
C GLU A 284 -4.74 -11.19 -2.88
N VAL A 285 -3.99 -10.36 -2.14
CA VAL A 285 -2.86 -9.61 -2.70
C VAL A 285 -1.75 -10.59 -3.07
N SER A 286 -1.34 -10.56 -4.34
CA SER A 286 -0.28 -11.44 -4.84
C SER A 286 1.10 -10.92 -4.42
N PRO A 287 2.15 -11.75 -4.47
CA PRO A 287 3.52 -11.26 -4.31
C PRO A 287 3.87 -10.10 -5.24
N ALA A 288 3.39 -10.12 -6.50
CA ALA A 288 3.58 -9.01 -7.43
C ALA A 288 2.76 -7.77 -7.06
N GLY A 289 1.59 -7.95 -6.42
CA GLY A 289 0.79 -6.93 -5.75
C GLY A 289 1.64 -5.99 -4.89
N PHE A 290 2.37 -6.57 -3.94
CA PHE A 290 3.27 -5.82 -3.05
C PHE A 290 4.41 -5.14 -3.81
N GLY A 291 5.01 -5.82 -4.79
CA GLY A 291 6.01 -5.23 -5.67
C GLY A 291 5.48 -4.01 -6.47
N TYR A 292 4.21 -4.05 -6.88
CA TYR A 292 3.58 -2.96 -7.63
C TYR A 292 3.32 -1.74 -6.77
N MET A 293 2.72 -1.93 -5.60
CA MET A 293 2.53 -0.85 -4.62
C MET A 293 3.85 -0.16 -4.29
N THR A 294 4.89 -0.97 -4.03
CA THR A 294 6.25 -0.49 -3.76
C THR A 294 6.84 0.28 -4.95
N GLY A 295 6.72 -0.27 -6.16
CA GLY A 295 7.24 0.33 -7.38
C GLY A 295 6.56 1.67 -7.73
N LEU A 296 5.25 1.77 -7.51
CA LEU A 296 4.50 3.02 -7.68
C LEU A 296 5.05 4.12 -6.76
N LEU A 297 5.34 3.81 -5.49
CA LEU A 297 5.93 4.78 -4.55
C LEU A 297 7.37 5.14 -4.92
N ALA A 298 8.18 4.15 -5.29
CA ALA A 298 9.58 4.35 -5.66
C ALA A 298 9.76 5.28 -6.88
N GLN A 299 8.75 5.37 -7.75
CA GLN A 299 8.73 6.26 -8.91
C GLN A 299 8.38 7.72 -8.60
N GLN A 300 7.93 8.04 -7.38
CA GLN A 300 7.42 9.38 -7.06
C GLN A 300 8.53 10.41 -6.82
N GLY A 301 9.80 10.02 -6.82
CA GLY A 301 10.92 10.93 -6.52
C GLY A 301 10.93 11.46 -5.08
N VAL A 302 10.24 10.77 -4.16
CA VAL A 302 10.21 11.08 -2.72
C VAL A 302 10.97 9.98 -1.98
N PRO A 303 11.81 10.31 -0.97
CA PRO A 303 12.46 9.30 -0.15
C PRO A 303 11.44 8.33 0.46
N LEU A 304 11.75 7.03 0.42
CA LEU A 304 10.78 5.96 0.73
C LEU A 304 11.37 4.95 1.71
N CYS A 305 10.65 4.62 2.78
CA CYS A 305 11.06 3.59 3.75
C CYS A 305 9.93 2.57 3.98
N LEU A 306 10.17 1.30 3.68
CA LEU A 306 9.28 0.18 4.04
C LEU A 306 9.70 -0.37 5.41
N LEU A 307 8.77 -0.41 6.36
CA LEU A 307 8.97 -0.91 7.73
C LEU A 307 8.11 -2.16 7.93
N LEU A 308 8.71 -3.32 8.15
CA LEU A 308 7.96 -4.58 8.31
C LEU A 308 6.98 -4.52 9.50
N GLU A 309 5.72 -4.85 9.26
CA GLU A 309 4.64 -4.95 10.26
C GLU A 309 4.12 -6.40 10.38
N GLY A 310 2.86 -6.67 10.03
CA GLY A 310 2.20 -7.97 10.07
C GLY A 310 2.46 -8.88 8.87
N GLY A 311 1.67 -9.95 8.75
CA GLY A 311 1.87 -11.05 7.77
C GLY A 311 2.33 -12.34 8.43
N TYR A 312 1.48 -13.36 8.38
CA TYR A 312 1.59 -14.56 9.23
C TYR A 312 1.63 -15.86 8.43
N PHE A 313 1.36 -15.80 7.13
CA PHE A 313 1.62 -16.90 6.21
C PHE A 313 2.98 -16.73 5.52
N LEU A 314 3.99 -17.46 6.02
CA LEU A 314 5.40 -17.29 5.64
C LEU A 314 5.67 -17.25 4.13
N PRO A 315 5.07 -18.13 3.28
CA PRO A 315 5.27 -18.05 1.84
C PRO A 315 4.88 -16.68 1.25
N SER A 316 3.76 -16.11 1.70
CA SER A 316 3.30 -14.79 1.25
C SER A 316 4.22 -13.67 1.73
N VAL A 317 4.64 -13.72 3.00
CA VAL A 317 5.60 -12.78 3.60
C VAL A 317 6.91 -12.78 2.81
N CYS A 318 7.51 -13.96 2.60
CA CYS A 318 8.81 -14.10 1.94
C CYS A 318 8.77 -13.60 0.48
N HIS A 319 7.76 -14.02 -0.28
CA HIS A 319 7.67 -13.66 -1.70
C HIS A 319 7.19 -12.21 -1.90
N GLY A 320 6.29 -11.70 -1.07
CA GLY A 320 5.88 -10.30 -1.07
C GLY A 320 7.03 -9.35 -0.72
N ALA A 321 7.82 -9.69 0.30
CA ALA A 321 9.01 -8.92 0.68
C ALA A 321 10.08 -8.94 -0.43
N LEU A 322 10.33 -10.10 -1.05
CA LEU A 322 11.29 -10.21 -2.15
C LEU A 322 10.88 -9.36 -3.37
N GLN A 323 9.59 -9.38 -3.74
CA GLN A 323 9.07 -8.54 -4.83
C GLN A 323 9.11 -7.05 -4.50
N SER A 324 8.85 -6.69 -3.25
CA SER A 324 8.96 -5.30 -2.77
C SER A 324 10.41 -4.82 -2.84
N LEU A 325 11.37 -5.60 -2.36
CA LEU A 325 12.80 -5.28 -2.45
C LEU A 325 13.26 -5.15 -3.91
N ARG A 326 12.80 -6.06 -4.78
CA ARG A 326 13.07 -5.99 -6.22
C ARG A 326 12.54 -4.69 -6.83
N ALA A 327 11.32 -4.29 -6.49
CA ALA A 327 10.73 -3.04 -6.95
C ALA A 327 11.45 -1.79 -6.43
N LEU A 328 11.99 -1.82 -5.20
CA LEU A 328 12.83 -0.73 -4.66
C LEU A 328 14.14 -0.58 -5.44
N VAL A 329 14.83 -1.69 -5.71
CA VAL A 329 16.09 -1.71 -6.47
C VAL A 329 15.86 -1.30 -7.92
N GLN A 330 14.79 -1.79 -8.55
CA GLN A 330 14.44 -1.46 -9.93
C GLN A 330 13.79 -0.08 -10.09
N ARG A 331 13.27 0.51 -9.00
CA ARG A 331 12.41 1.70 -8.99
C ARG A 331 11.25 1.61 -9.98
N ALA A 332 10.64 0.43 -10.07
CA ALA A 332 9.57 0.20 -11.01
C ALA A 332 8.61 -0.89 -10.53
N PRO A 333 7.31 -0.76 -10.84
CA PRO A 333 6.36 -1.82 -10.58
C PRO A 333 6.60 -3.01 -11.54
N PRO A 334 6.40 -4.27 -11.08
CA PRO A 334 6.48 -5.45 -11.92
C PRO A 334 5.20 -5.66 -12.75
N ILE A 335 4.89 -4.72 -13.65
CA ILE A 335 3.60 -4.63 -14.39
C ILE A 335 3.24 -5.93 -15.11
N ARG A 336 4.23 -6.66 -15.62
CA ARG A 336 4.04 -7.92 -16.37
C ARG A 336 3.34 -9.01 -15.55
N HIS A 337 3.34 -8.89 -14.23
CA HIS A 337 2.84 -9.92 -13.32
C HIS A 337 1.36 -9.71 -12.95
N PHE A 338 0.72 -8.65 -13.46
CA PHE A 338 -0.69 -8.34 -13.20
C PHE A 338 -1.61 -8.96 -14.26
N CYS A 339 -2.67 -9.61 -13.79
CA CYS A 339 -3.64 -10.31 -14.66
C CYS A 339 -5.05 -9.71 -14.59
N GLN A 340 -5.41 -9.07 -13.47
CA GLN A 340 -6.77 -8.60 -13.21
C GLN A 340 -6.75 -7.31 -12.39
N LEU A 341 -7.29 -6.23 -12.96
CA LEU A 341 -7.30 -4.87 -12.39
C LEU A 341 -8.71 -4.31 -12.26
N SER A 342 -9.71 -5.18 -12.09
CA SER A 342 -11.10 -4.76 -11.88
C SER A 342 -11.45 -4.93 -10.40
N PRO A 343 -11.48 -3.84 -9.61
CA PRO A 343 -11.91 -3.90 -8.22
C PRO A 343 -13.39 -4.30 -8.13
N SER A 344 -13.78 -4.85 -6.99
CA SER A 344 -15.18 -5.16 -6.69
C SER A 344 -16.05 -3.89 -6.66
N PRO A 345 -17.33 -3.97 -7.06
CA PRO A 345 -18.25 -2.84 -6.95
C PRO A 345 -18.38 -2.28 -5.53
N ASP A 346 -18.27 -3.13 -4.51
CA ASP A 346 -18.34 -2.73 -3.11
C ASP A 346 -17.13 -1.88 -2.71
N PHE A 347 -15.92 -2.30 -3.09
CA PHE A 347 -14.72 -1.48 -2.89
C PHE A 347 -14.82 -0.13 -3.59
N MET A 348 -15.37 -0.10 -4.81
CA MET A 348 -15.54 1.15 -5.56
C MET A 348 -16.53 2.09 -4.89
N ASN A 349 -17.59 1.56 -4.26
CA ASN A 349 -18.48 2.37 -3.44
C ASN A 349 -17.74 2.96 -2.22
N THR A 350 -16.92 2.16 -1.51
CA THR A 350 -16.06 2.66 -0.43
C THR A 350 -15.15 3.78 -0.91
N LEU A 351 -14.46 3.59 -2.05
CA LEU A 351 -13.59 4.60 -2.66
C LEU A 351 -14.33 5.93 -2.90
N PHE A 352 -15.52 5.86 -3.48
CA PHE A 352 -16.32 7.04 -3.75
C PHE A 352 -16.79 7.74 -2.47
N GLN A 353 -17.11 6.99 -1.41
CA GLN A 353 -17.47 7.55 -0.10
C GLN A 353 -16.27 8.25 0.54
N ILE A 354 -15.07 7.65 0.50
CA ILE A 354 -13.82 8.27 0.99
C ILE A 354 -13.56 9.59 0.27
N GLN A 355 -13.59 9.55 -1.07
CA GLN A 355 -13.39 10.76 -1.88
C GLN A 355 -14.42 11.82 -1.53
N PHE A 356 -15.69 11.43 -1.33
CA PHE A 356 -16.73 12.34 -0.87
C PHE A 356 -16.36 12.95 0.47
N VAL A 357 -16.13 12.16 1.52
CA VAL A 357 -15.82 12.64 2.87
C VAL A 357 -14.64 13.62 2.87
N HIS A 358 -13.57 13.33 2.14
CA HIS A 358 -12.36 14.16 2.15
C HIS A 358 -12.29 15.23 1.03
N ARG A 359 -13.35 15.41 0.23
CA ARG A 359 -13.38 16.37 -0.91
C ARG A 359 -13.03 17.80 -0.55
N HIS A 360 -13.28 18.21 0.68
CA HIS A 360 -13.00 19.57 1.14
C HIS A 360 -11.50 19.81 1.38
N LYS A 361 -10.75 18.77 1.75
CA LYS A 361 -9.29 18.83 1.94
C LYS A 361 -8.54 18.59 0.63
N TRP A 362 -9.10 17.79 -0.27
CA TRP A 362 -8.46 17.38 -1.51
C TRP A 362 -9.26 17.83 -2.74
N PRO A 363 -8.89 18.97 -3.38
CA PRO A 363 -9.53 19.44 -4.60
C PRO A 363 -9.57 18.42 -5.73
N PHE A 364 -8.58 17.52 -5.82
CA PHE A 364 -8.64 16.40 -6.77
C PHE A 364 -9.89 15.53 -6.58
N PHE A 365 -10.20 15.14 -5.33
CA PHE A 365 -11.40 14.37 -5.02
C PHE A 365 -12.69 15.14 -5.34
N ALA A 366 -12.74 16.43 -5.01
CA ALA A 366 -13.90 17.27 -5.33
C ALA A 366 -14.18 17.32 -6.84
N ARG A 367 -13.15 17.55 -7.66
CA ARG A 367 -13.27 17.55 -9.13
C ARG A 367 -13.69 16.18 -9.63
N TRP A 368 -13.03 15.13 -9.15
CA TRP A 368 -13.32 13.76 -9.56
C TRP A 368 -14.78 13.36 -9.30
N LEU A 369 -15.32 13.69 -8.12
CA LEU A 369 -16.73 13.44 -7.79
C LEU A 369 -17.70 14.24 -8.66
N GLN A 370 -17.34 15.45 -9.10
CA GLN A 370 -18.17 16.22 -10.03
C GLN A 370 -18.28 15.50 -11.38
N ILE A 371 -17.16 15.02 -11.93
CA ILE A 371 -17.16 14.20 -13.16
C ILE A 371 -17.99 12.93 -12.96
N LEU A 372 -17.76 12.19 -11.87
CA LEU A 372 -18.50 10.96 -11.59
C LEU A 372 -20.01 11.20 -11.46
N ASN A 373 -20.44 12.23 -10.74
CA ASN A 373 -21.86 12.54 -10.58
C ASN A 373 -22.50 12.95 -11.92
N ALA A 374 -21.79 13.70 -12.77
CA ALA A 374 -22.29 14.05 -14.10
C ALA A 374 -22.50 12.79 -14.98
N LEU A 375 -21.55 11.85 -14.95
CA LEU A 375 -21.66 10.58 -15.66
C LEU A 375 -22.79 9.70 -15.13
N ARG A 376 -22.92 9.62 -13.80
CA ARG A 376 -24.02 8.89 -13.14
C ARG A 376 -25.38 9.46 -13.51
N ALA A 377 -25.52 10.79 -13.56
CA ALA A 377 -26.73 11.46 -13.99
C ALA A 377 -27.09 11.13 -15.46
N LYS A 378 -26.11 11.17 -16.38
CA LYS A 378 -26.31 10.77 -17.79
C LYS A 378 -26.81 9.33 -17.92
N ARG A 379 -26.40 8.44 -17.01
CA ARG A 379 -26.84 7.03 -16.94
C ARG A 379 -28.06 6.76 -16.07
N LYS A 380 -28.71 7.79 -15.51
CA LYS A 380 -29.83 7.64 -14.56
C LYS A 380 -29.47 6.75 -13.34
N LEU A 381 -28.20 6.77 -12.93
CA LEU A 381 -27.73 6.11 -11.72
C LEU A 381 -27.93 7.03 -10.51
N ARG A 382 -28.15 6.45 -9.32
CA ARG A 382 -28.26 7.21 -8.06
C ARG A 382 -26.96 7.98 -7.79
N PRO A 383 -26.97 9.19 -7.19
CA PRO A 383 -25.77 9.87 -6.73
C PRO A 383 -24.94 9.01 -5.76
N ILE A 384 -23.67 9.36 -5.59
CA ILE A 384 -22.84 8.77 -4.53
C ILE A 384 -23.34 9.34 -3.20
N GLU A 385 -23.79 8.48 -2.30
CA GLU A 385 -24.23 8.83 -0.96
C GLU A 385 -23.33 8.16 0.07
N VAL A 386 -23.03 8.86 1.16
CA VAL A 386 -22.31 8.29 2.32
C VAL A 386 -23.36 7.71 3.27
N PRO A 387 -23.26 6.43 3.67
CA PRO A 387 -24.18 5.83 4.61
C PRO A 387 -24.13 6.55 5.97
N GLN A 388 -25.27 6.59 6.67
CA GLN A 388 -25.36 7.24 7.99
C GLN A 388 -24.50 6.58 9.06
N SER A 389 -24.24 5.27 8.95
CA SER A 389 -23.27 4.53 9.76
C SER A 389 -22.57 3.48 8.91
N GLU A 390 -21.27 3.35 9.09
CA GLU A 390 -20.42 2.29 8.53
C GLU A 390 -19.98 1.27 9.61
N TYR A 391 -20.12 1.64 10.88
CA TYR A 391 -19.72 0.80 12.00
C TYR A 391 -20.93 0.04 12.57
N PHE A 392 -20.78 -1.28 12.61
CA PHE A 392 -21.74 -2.26 13.10
C PHE A 392 -21.09 -3.22 14.13
N GLY A 393 -19.84 -2.97 14.50
CA GLY A 393 -19.15 -3.66 15.58
C GLY A 393 -19.80 -3.42 16.94
N GLN A 394 -19.46 -4.26 17.92
CA GLN A 394 -20.03 -4.22 19.27
C GLN A 394 -18.99 -3.97 20.37
N ARG A 395 -17.77 -3.55 19.98
CA ARG A 395 -16.67 -3.34 20.92
C ARG A 395 -17.06 -2.40 22.07
N GLN A 396 -16.95 -2.91 23.29
CA GLN A 396 -17.15 -2.15 24.52
C GLN A 396 -15.78 -1.82 25.14
N LYS A 397 -15.60 -0.58 25.60
CA LYS A 397 -14.42 -0.15 26.37
C LYS A 397 -14.86 0.14 27.83
N PRO A 398 -14.08 -0.26 28.86
CA PRO A 398 -12.81 -0.99 28.77
C PRO A 398 -13.01 -2.45 28.35
N LEU A 399 -11.98 -3.05 27.75
CA LEU A 399 -11.99 -4.46 27.39
C LEU A 399 -12.12 -5.34 28.64
N ALA A 400 -12.71 -6.54 28.49
CA ALA A 400 -12.74 -7.52 29.56
C ALA A 400 -11.31 -7.95 29.93
N GLN A 401 -11.00 -8.10 31.22
CA GLN A 401 -9.70 -8.59 31.68
C GLN A 401 -9.89 -9.85 32.54
N PRO A 402 -8.94 -10.80 32.50
CA PRO A 402 -7.75 -10.83 31.64
C PRO A 402 -8.07 -11.17 30.18
N GLN A 403 -7.24 -10.70 29.25
CA GLN A 403 -7.23 -11.10 27.86
C GLN A 403 -6.64 -12.52 27.72
N PRO A 404 -7.13 -13.33 26.78
CA PRO A 404 -6.61 -14.68 26.60
C PRO A 404 -5.24 -14.66 25.91
N THR A 405 -4.28 -15.39 26.47
CA THR A 405 -2.86 -15.41 26.04
C THR A 405 -2.45 -16.72 25.34
N ARG A 406 -3.37 -17.67 25.20
CA ARG A 406 -3.13 -19.04 24.69
C ARG A 406 -4.22 -19.47 23.73
N GLY A 407 -3.83 -20.20 22.69
CA GLY A 407 -4.75 -20.87 21.77
C GLY A 407 -5.62 -19.90 20.96
N GLN A 408 -5.20 -18.64 20.85
CA GLN A 408 -5.93 -17.62 20.07
C GLN A 408 -5.78 -17.84 18.57
N TYR A 409 -4.69 -18.46 18.15
CA TYR A 409 -4.34 -18.66 16.75
C TYR A 409 -4.14 -20.15 16.46
N PRO A 410 -5.22 -20.94 16.45
CA PRO A 410 -5.10 -22.37 16.16
C PRO A 410 -4.43 -22.57 14.79
N PRO A 411 -3.47 -23.48 14.67
CA PRO A 411 -2.79 -23.74 13.40
C PRO A 411 -3.79 -24.24 12.37
N ARG A 412 -3.60 -23.82 11.12
CA ARG A 412 -4.40 -24.28 9.99
C ARG A 412 -4.01 -25.71 9.61
N GLU A 413 -4.95 -26.47 9.06
CA GLU A 413 -4.66 -27.78 8.50
C GLU A 413 -3.62 -27.69 7.37
N LYS A 414 -2.61 -28.56 7.41
CA LYS A 414 -1.48 -28.54 6.45
C LYS A 414 -1.92 -28.67 4.99
N GLU A 415 -2.98 -29.42 4.74
CA GLU A 415 -3.55 -29.57 3.39
C GLU A 415 -4.12 -28.26 2.85
N GLU A 416 -4.61 -27.38 3.72
CA GLU A 416 -5.13 -26.08 3.33
C GLU A 416 -3.98 -25.09 3.09
N GLU A 417 -2.97 -25.07 3.95
CA GLU A 417 -1.74 -24.28 3.73
C GLU A 417 -1.06 -24.64 2.40
N LEU A 418 -0.95 -25.93 2.09
CA LEU A 418 -0.35 -26.42 0.86
C LEU A 418 -1.08 -25.91 -0.40
N LYS A 419 -2.40 -25.71 -0.35
CA LYS A 419 -3.16 -25.15 -1.49
C LYS A 419 -2.72 -23.72 -1.79
N PHE A 420 -2.53 -22.90 -0.75
CA PHE A 420 -2.05 -21.53 -0.92
C PHE A 420 -0.59 -21.50 -1.37
N GLU A 421 0.27 -22.36 -0.82
CA GLU A 421 1.67 -22.51 -1.27
C GLU A 421 1.76 -22.84 -2.75
N LEU A 422 1.04 -23.87 -3.22
CA LEU A 422 1.02 -24.28 -4.62
C LEU A 422 0.49 -23.17 -5.53
N ARG A 423 -0.49 -22.40 -5.07
CA ARG A 423 -1.02 -21.25 -5.81
C ARG A 423 0.02 -20.15 -5.95
N ILE A 424 0.74 -19.80 -4.87
CA ILE A 424 1.83 -18.81 -4.92
C ILE A 424 2.95 -19.31 -5.83
N GLN A 425 3.36 -20.58 -5.73
CA GLN A 425 4.37 -21.17 -6.61
C GLN A 425 3.96 -21.12 -8.08
N THR A 426 2.68 -21.39 -8.38
CA THR A 426 2.15 -21.28 -9.74
C THR A 426 2.29 -19.85 -10.27
N MET A 427 1.92 -18.85 -9.48
CA MET A 427 2.09 -17.44 -9.84
C MET A 427 3.56 -17.07 -10.09
N LEU A 428 4.47 -17.50 -9.22
CA LEU A 428 5.91 -17.23 -9.37
C LEU A 428 6.48 -17.85 -10.65
N ASN A 429 6.11 -19.10 -10.97
CA ASN A 429 6.48 -19.75 -12.23
C ASN A 429 5.94 -18.97 -13.43
N GLU A 430 4.72 -18.45 -13.35
CA GLU A 430 4.17 -17.57 -14.40
C GLU A 430 4.97 -16.29 -14.57
N TYR A 431 5.44 -15.68 -13.47
CA TYR A 431 6.27 -14.47 -13.52
C TYR A 431 7.58 -14.70 -14.26
N GLU A 432 8.32 -15.76 -13.92
CA GLU A 432 9.58 -16.13 -14.59
C GLU A 432 9.37 -16.41 -16.09
N ASN A 433 8.26 -17.08 -16.43
CA ASN A 433 7.87 -17.33 -17.82
C ASN A 433 7.55 -16.03 -18.58
N ARG A 434 7.05 -14.99 -17.90
CA ARG A 434 6.79 -13.66 -18.52
C ARG A 434 8.05 -12.80 -18.60
N GLU A 435 9.00 -12.96 -17.68
CA GLU A 435 10.30 -12.27 -17.74
C GLU A 435 11.22 -12.82 -18.84
N SER A 436 11.16 -14.13 -19.09
CA SER A 436 11.97 -14.80 -20.13
C SER A 436 11.49 -14.55 -21.56
N LYS A 437 10.23 -14.11 -21.75
CA LYS A 437 9.71 -13.64 -23.05
C LYS A 437 10.32 -12.26 -23.39
N LYS A 438 10.66 -12.06 -24.68
CA LYS A 438 11.19 -10.78 -25.18
C LYS A 438 10.24 -9.62 -24.79
N ARG A 439 10.79 -8.41 -24.69
CA ARG A 439 10.00 -7.19 -24.46
C ARG A 439 9.05 -6.98 -25.64
N ASP A 440 7.87 -7.57 -25.57
CA ASP A 440 6.84 -7.37 -26.57
C ASP A 440 5.93 -6.21 -26.15
N GLN A 441 5.54 -5.42 -27.15
CA GLN A 441 4.72 -4.22 -27.01
C GLN A 441 3.34 -4.58 -26.48
N ILE A 442 2.82 -3.75 -25.56
CA ILE A 442 1.41 -3.77 -25.19
C ILE A 442 0.64 -3.08 -26.32
N GLU A 443 -0.33 -3.77 -26.91
CA GLU A 443 -1.13 -3.24 -28.01
C GLU A 443 -2.53 -2.87 -27.49
N LEU A 444 -2.90 -1.61 -27.65
CA LEU A 444 -4.23 -1.11 -27.34
C LEU A 444 -5.03 -1.07 -28.63
N SER A 445 -6.14 -1.81 -28.69
CA SER A 445 -7.02 -1.86 -29.86
C SER A 445 -8.49 -1.65 -29.46
N ILE A 446 -9.29 -1.01 -30.30
CA ILE A 446 -10.73 -0.89 -30.10
C ILE A 446 -11.42 -1.96 -30.96
N SER A 447 -12.21 -2.83 -30.33
CA SER A 447 -13.07 -3.80 -31.03
C SER A 447 -14.53 -3.36 -30.95
N LYS A 448 -15.17 -3.18 -32.11
CA LYS A 448 -16.56 -2.79 -32.24
C LYS A 448 -17.33 -3.87 -32.99
N ASN A 449 -18.39 -4.38 -32.37
CA ASN A 449 -19.41 -5.20 -33.03
C ASN A 449 -20.78 -4.50 -32.95
N GLU A 450 -21.79 -5.04 -33.63
CA GLU A 450 -23.11 -4.39 -33.77
C GLU A 450 -23.83 -4.09 -32.42
N LYS A 451 -23.39 -4.71 -31.31
CA LYS A 451 -24.03 -4.59 -29.99
C LYS A 451 -23.12 -4.05 -28.88
N SER A 452 -21.82 -3.92 -29.12
CA SER A 452 -20.85 -3.50 -28.11
C SER A 452 -19.58 -2.91 -28.74
N CYS A 453 -19.02 -1.91 -28.08
CA CYS A 453 -17.67 -1.42 -28.33
C CYS A 453 -16.83 -1.82 -27.12
N SER A 454 -15.61 -2.30 -27.30
CA SER A 454 -14.71 -2.72 -26.22
C SER A 454 -13.29 -2.26 -26.52
N LEU A 455 -12.56 -1.78 -25.52
CA LEU A 455 -11.12 -1.61 -25.64
C LEU A 455 -10.44 -2.92 -25.25
N LEU A 456 -9.53 -3.41 -26.09
CA LEU A 456 -8.74 -4.61 -25.86
C LEU A 456 -7.32 -4.17 -25.54
N LEU A 457 -6.89 -4.47 -24.31
CA LEU A 457 -5.48 -4.47 -23.95
C LEU A 457 -4.93 -5.84 -24.31
N THR A 458 -4.17 -5.92 -25.39
CA THR A 458 -3.48 -7.14 -25.79
C THR A 458 -2.14 -7.19 -25.09
N LEU A 459 -1.96 -8.18 -24.24
CA LEU A 459 -0.73 -8.40 -23.51
C LEU A 459 0.41 -8.78 -24.47
N PRO A 460 1.68 -8.65 -24.04
CA PRO A 460 2.87 -8.95 -24.84
C PRO A 460 2.84 -10.33 -25.53
N ASP A 461 2.11 -11.31 -24.99
CA ASP A 461 2.00 -12.65 -25.57
C ASP A 461 1.04 -12.78 -26.77
N ARG A 462 0.30 -11.71 -27.13
CA ARG A 462 -0.71 -11.65 -28.21
C ARG A 462 -1.82 -12.70 -28.15
N THR A 463 -1.89 -13.48 -27.07
CA THR A 463 -2.89 -14.54 -26.88
C THR A 463 -3.89 -14.19 -25.79
N SER A 464 -3.49 -13.32 -24.86
CA SER A 464 -4.34 -12.83 -23.79
C SER A 464 -4.72 -11.39 -24.07
N SER A 465 -6.02 -11.16 -24.30
CA SER A 465 -6.59 -9.83 -24.39
C SER A 465 -7.54 -9.60 -23.22
N VAL A 466 -7.38 -8.46 -22.54
CA VAL A 466 -8.34 -8.00 -21.55
C VAL A 466 -9.29 -7.05 -22.28
N GLY A 467 -10.53 -7.49 -22.47
CA GLY A 467 -11.59 -6.69 -23.09
C GLY A 467 -12.32 -5.86 -22.05
N PHE A 468 -12.34 -4.56 -22.25
CA PHE A 468 -13.06 -3.57 -21.45
C PHE A 468 -14.26 -3.10 -22.25
N PRO A 469 -15.49 -3.53 -21.94
CA PRO A 469 -16.68 -3.05 -22.65
C PRO A 469 -16.81 -1.53 -22.47
N LEU A 470 -16.74 -0.78 -23.57
CA LEU A 470 -16.97 0.66 -23.62
C LEU A 470 -18.46 1.02 -23.43
N SER A 471 -19.34 0.02 -23.42
CA SER A 471 -20.71 0.16 -22.91
C SER A 471 -20.74 0.40 -21.40
N ASP A 472 -19.66 0.10 -20.67
CA ASP A 472 -19.48 0.38 -19.25
C ASP A 472 -18.44 1.48 -19.01
N GLN A 473 -18.92 2.72 -18.84
CA GLN A 473 -18.09 3.91 -18.57
C GLN A 473 -17.20 3.76 -17.33
N PHE A 474 -17.59 2.90 -16.39
CA PHE A 474 -16.77 2.54 -15.25
C PHE A 474 -15.48 1.84 -15.69
N HIS A 475 -15.56 0.87 -16.60
CA HIS A 475 -14.40 0.18 -17.17
C HIS A 475 -13.54 1.08 -18.07
N PHE A 476 -14.12 2.06 -18.76
CA PHE A 476 -13.36 3.06 -19.52
C PHE A 476 -12.59 4.02 -18.62
N LEU A 477 -13.18 4.48 -17.51
CA LEU A 477 -12.49 5.31 -16.53
C LEU A 477 -11.45 4.51 -15.76
N MET A 478 -11.74 3.27 -15.39
CA MET A 478 -10.75 2.36 -14.83
C MET A 478 -9.59 2.18 -15.83
N LEU A 479 -9.87 1.90 -17.09
CA LEU A 479 -8.81 1.78 -18.08
C LEU A 479 -8.04 3.10 -18.33
N TYR A 480 -8.72 4.25 -18.30
CA TYR A 480 -8.06 5.54 -18.41
C TYR A 480 -7.15 5.82 -17.20
N PHE A 481 -7.62 5.62 -15.96
CA PHE A 481 -6.88 5.92 -14.74
C PHE A 481 -5.85 4.86 -14.34
N PHE A 482 -6.06 3.59 -14.70
CA PHE A 482 -5.29 2.45 -14.21
C PHE A 482 -4.36 1.83 -15.25
N ILE A 483 -4.61 2.12 -16.53
CA ILE A 483 -3.85 1.55 -17.64
C ILE A 483 -3.27 2.69 -18.48
N LEU A 484 -4.10 3.56 -19.06
CA LEU A 484 -3.61 4.59 -19.99
C LEU A 484 -2.83 5.71 -19.29
N LEU A 485 -3.30 6.19 -18.14
CA LEU A 485 -2.66 7.28 -17.40
C LEU A 485 -1.30 6.85 -16.81
N PRO A 486 -1.13 5.67 -16.17
CA PRO A 486 0.18 5.19 -15.74
C PRO A 486 1.13 4.84 -16.90
N LEU A 487 0.63 4.27 -18.01
CA LEU A 487 1.44 3.99 -19.19
C LEU A 487 1.94 5.27 -19.87
N ALA A 488 1.13 6.34 -19.86
CA ALA A 488 1.54 7.66 -20.34
C ALA A 488 2.60 8.34 -19.43
N PHE A 489 2.67 7.97 -18.15
CA PHE A 489 3.68 8.45 -17.19
C PHE A 489 5.01 7.68 -17.24
N GLN A 490 5.10 6.58 -17.98
CA GLN A 490 6.25 5.65 -17.94
C GLN A 490 7.05 5.58 -19.26
N GLU A 491 6.93 6.58 -20.14
CA GLU A 491 7.62 6.63 -21.45
C GLU A 491 7.52 5.32 -22.26
N TYR A 492 6.37 4.65 -22.23
CA TYR A 492 6.14 3.51 -23.11
C TYR A 492 5.76 3.97 -24.52
N ASP A 493 6.38 3.32 -25.50
CA ASP A 493 6.10 3.50 -26.92
C ASP A 493 4.76 2.80 -27.25
N ILE A 494 3.65 3.53 -27.06
CA ILE A 494 2.31 3.04 -27.41
C ILE A 494 2.20 3.03 -28.93
N LYS A 495 2.03 1.84 -29.51
CA LYS A 495 1.75 1.68 -30.94
C LYS A 495 0.30 1.29 -31.16
N THR A 496 -0.37 2.05 -32.02
CA THR A 496 -1.67 1.69 -32.59
C THR A 496 -1.49 0.57 -33.62
N THR A 497 -2.60 -0.08 -34.00
CA THR A 497 -2.68 -1.20 -34.95
C THR A 497 -2.03 -0.95 -36.33
N GLU A 498 -1.64 0.29 -36.65
CA GLU A 498 -0.96 0.63 -37.91
C GLU A 498 0.50 1.10 -37.75
N GLY A 499 1.10 0.83 -36.58
CA GLY A 499 2.55 0.78 -36.42
C GLY A 499 3.24 2.13 -36.16
N LYS A 500 2.47 3.20 -35.95
CA LYS A 500 2.99 4.51 -35.53
C LYS A 500 3.19 4.57 -34.00
N SER A 501 4.42 4.92 -33.60
CA SER A 501 4.75 5.43 -32.26
C SER A 501 4.03 6.76 -32.07
N LEU A 502 3.27 6.88 -30.97
CA LEU A 502 2.40 8.01 -30.69
C LEU A 502 2.69 8.54 -29.28
N PRO A 503 3.30 9.74 -29.13
CA PRO A 503 2.89 10.61 -28.04
C PRO A 503 1.44 11.04 -28.34
N LEU A 504 0.58 11.26 -27.33
CA LEU A 504 -0.87 11.47 -27.50
C LEU A 504 -1.25 12.86 -27.00
N THR A 505 -1.88 13.75 -27.78
CA THR A 505 -2.45 15.03 -27.27
C THR A 505 -3.93 15.00 -26.96
N PHE A 506 -4.33 15.86 -26.03
CA PHE A 506 -5.69 15.98 -25.51
C PHE A 506 -6.75 16.36 -26.58
N SER A 507 -6.42 17.23 -27.53
CA SER A 507 -7.36 17.64 -28.58
C SER A 507 -7.75 16.51 -29.54
N GLU A 508 -6.93 15.45 -29.62
CA GLU A 508 -7.20 14.28 -30.46
C GLU A 508 -8.06 13.23 -29.74
N VAL A 509 -7.94 13.15 -28.41
CA VAL A 509 -8.85 12.35 -27.57
C VAL A 509 -10.27 12.94 -27.63
N GLU A 510 -10.42 14.27 -27.70
CA GLU A 510 -11.71 14.95 -27.96
C GLU A 510 -12.33 14.55 -29.31
N ILE A 511 -11.54 14.46 -30.38
CA ILE A 511 -12.02 14.09 -31.73
C ILE A 511 -12.41 12.60 -31.80
N LEU A 512 -11.61 11.72 -31.21
CA LEU A 512 -11.90 10.27 -31.08
C LEU A 512 -13.20 10.00 -30.34
N LEU A 513 -13.52 10.82 -29.33
CA LEU A 513 -14.72 10.70 -28.52
C LEU A 513 -15.94 11.38 -29.16
N GLY A 514 -15.74 12.48 -29.91
CA GLY A 514 -16.79 13.16 -30.67
C GLY A 514 -17.36 12.30 -31.82
N GLN A 515 -16.56 11.43 -32.43
CA GLN A 515 -17.01 10.50 -33.48
C GLN A 515 -17.78 9.28 -32.95
N ILE A 516 -17.68 8.98 -31.64
CA ILE A 516 -18.48 7.94 -30.99
C ILE A 516 -19.92 8.44 -30.71
N GLY A 517 -20.14 9.76 -30.74
CA GLY A 517 -21.45 10.41 -30.56
C GLY A 517 -22.14 10.91 -31.83
N GLY A 518 -21.53 10.77 -33.01
CA GLY A 518 -22.11 11.22 -34.29
C GLY A 518 -22.82 10.11 -35.05
N GLU A 519 -24.00 10.40 -35.59
CA GLU A 519 -24.73 9.51 -36.50
C GLU A 519 -23.82 9.00 -37.63
N ASN A 520 -24.02 7.72 -37.97
CA ASN A 520 -23.43 7.02 -39.10
C ASN A 520 -23.10 7.95 -40.27
N ASN A 521 -21.81 8.06 -40.62
CA ASN A 521 -21.42 8.20 -42.01
C ASN A 521 -20.21 7.33 -42.30
N ALA A 522 -20.37 6.55 -43.36
CA ALA A 522 -19.43 5.55 -43.83
C ALA A 522 -18.17 6.18 -44.44
N GLY A 523 -17.05 5.46 -44.32
CA GLY A 523 -15.94 5.53 -45.27
C GLY A 523 -14.84 6.53 -44.93
N ASN A 524 -13.83 6.08 -44.19
CA ASN A 524 -12.42 6.01 -44.60
C ASN A 524 -11.52 5.89 -43.36
N GLU A 525 -10.56 4.96 -43.43
CA GLU A 525 -9.46 4.82 -42.48
C GLU A 525 -8.46 5.95 -42.75
N GLU A 526 -8.21 6.82 -41.76
CA GLU A 526 -7.05 7.72 -41.76
C GLU A 526 -6.38 7.72 -40.38
N GLU A 527 -5.05 7.68 -40.40
CA GLU A 527 -4.19 7.42 -39.25
C GLU A 527 -3.39 8.67 -38.83
N PHE A 528 -3.63 9.19 -37.63
CA PHE A 528 -3.10 10.49 -37.18
C PHE A 528 -2.20 10.43 -35.93
N LYS A 529 -1.33 11.44 -35.78
CA LYS A 529 -0.22 11.57 -34.79
C LYS A 529 -0.12 12.97 -34.15
N VAL A 530 -0.12 13.14 -32.80
CA VAL A 530 0.34 14.40 -32.11
C VAL A 530 0.78 14.22 -30.63
N GLU A 531 1.74 15.06 -30.19
CA GLU A 531 2.68 14.97 -29.05
C GLU A 531 2.44 15.89 -27.79
N ILE A 532 2.60 15.38 -26.54
CA ILE A 532 2.42 16.14 -25.24
C ILE A 532 3.74 16.49 -24.55
N SER A 533 3.79 17.66 -23.89
CA SER A 533 4.99 18.19 -23.21
C SER A 533 4.91 18.54 -21.71
N SER A 534 3.75 18.53 -21.00
CA SER A 534 3.74 18.70 -19.50
C SER A 534 2.41 18.38 -18.76
N LEU A 535 2.49 18.24 -17.42
CA LEU A 535 1.43 17.83 -16.48
C LEU A 535 0.33 18.89 -16.21
N GLU A 536 0.65 20.19 -16.26
CA GLU A 536 -0.32 21.29 -16.06
C GLU A 536 -1.42 21.30 -17.14
N SER A 537 -1.06 20.84 -18.35
CA SER A 537 -1.97 20.64 -19.48
C SER A 537 -3.10 19.64 -19.19
N ILE A 538 -2.89 18.64 -18.32
CA ILE A 538 -3.87 17.56 -18.06
C ILE A 538 -5.00 18.06 -17.13
N THR A 539 -4.70 18.94 -16.17
CA THR A 539 -5.67 19.40 -15.17
C THR A 539 -6.61 20.49 -15.69
N GLU A 540 -6.17 21.31 -16.65
CA GLU A 540 -7.04 22.29 -17.34
C GLU A 540 -7.91 21.65 -18.44
N ALA A 541 -7.43 20.56 -19.03
CA ALA A 541 -8.08 19.93 -20.15
C ALA A 541 -9.22 18.98 -19.72
N PHE A 542 -9.06 18.27 -18.61
CA PHE A 542 -10.02 17.28 -18.11
C PHE A 542 -11.50 17.75 -18.02
N PRO A 543 -11.83 18.98 -17.55
CA PRO A 543 -13.21 19.47 -17.55
C PRO A 543 -13.82 19.67 -18.95
N LYS A 544 -13.00 20.00 -19.96
CA LYS A 544 -13.44 20.12 -21.36
C LYS A 544 -13.72 18.74 -21.98
N LEU A 545 -12.89 17.73 -21.69
CA LEU A 545 -13.10 16.34 -22.13
C LEU A 545 -14.40 15.78 -21.56
N ALA A 546 -14.60 15.99 -20.25
CA ALA A 546 -15.80 15.55 -19.57
C ALA A 546 -17.04 16.24 -20.16
N SER A 547 -16.98 17.55 -20.45
CA SER A 547 -18.07 18.28 -21.10
C SER A 547 -18.38 17.76 -22.50
N GLN A 548 -17.38 17.40 -23.30
CA GLN A 548 -17.60 16.91 -24.66
C GLN A 548 -18.09 15.46 -24.71
N LEU A 549 -17.65 14.61 -23.77
CA LEU A 549 -18.18 13.25 -23.56
C LEU A 549 -19.60 13.23 -22.98
N LEU A 550 -20.00 14.29 -22.27
CA LEU A 550 -21.32 14.42 -21.65
C LEU A 550 -22.37 14.97 -22.61
N ASN A 551 -21.98 15.76 -23.61
CA ASN A 551 -22.81 16.03 -24.80
C ASN A 551 -22.91 14.78 -25.69
#